data_AF-A0A0P9D1D0-F1
#
_entry.id   AF-A0A0P9D1D0-F1
#
_cell.length_a   1.000
_cell.length_b   1.000
_cell.length_c   1.000
_cell.angle_alpha   90.00
_cell.angle_beta   90.00
_cell.angle_gamma   90.00
#
_symmetry.space_group_name_H-M   'P 1'
#
loop_
_entity.id
_entity.type
_entity.pdbx_description
1 polymer ?
#
loop_
_entity_poly.entity_id
_entity_poly.type
_entity_poly.pdbx_seq_one_letter_code
_entity_poly.pdbx_strand_id
1 'polypeptide(L)'
;MGSVTSGIKNGLISGFIYFIISSIVNFAIIIVFIDEIVDAFGIKPAYYSIFLTELIDGQIRSLFIIGIVFGIIFSILLLKYYKHVPGKDMISKTNFLVLILWFFVFLILPAYELGTGIIIALYYYIAYAVANFFTALLFGRLLFIFNKKFIADKSNHQ
;
A
#
# COMPACT_ATOMS: atom_id res chain seq x y z
N MET A 1 27.78 3.13 -7.88
CA MET A 1 26.68 2.16 -8.17
C MET A 1 25.69 2.18 -7.00
N GLY A 2 24.40 2.44 -7.22
CA GLY A 2 23.39 2.12 -6.20
C GLY A 2 23.35 0.60 -6.01
N SER A 3 23.82 0.11 -4.86
CA SER A 3 23.90 -1.32 -4.59
C SER A 3 22.51 -1.89 -4.31
N VAL A 4 22.33 -3.20 -4.55
CA VAL A 4 21.11 -3.92 -4.14
C VAL A 4 20.87 -3.73 -2.64
N THR A 5 21.94 -3.69 -1.85
CA THR A 5 21.91 -3.42 -0.40
C THR A 5 21.30 -2.05 -0.06
N SER A 6 21.67 -0.98 -0.80
CA SER A 6 21.05 0.34 -0.63
C SER A 6 19.56 0.31 -0.99
N GLY A 7 19.18 -0.43 -2.03
CA GLY A 7 17.77 -0.62 -2.40
C GLY A 7 16.95 -1.31 -1.32
N ILE A 8 17.49 -2.38 -0.74
CA ILE A 8 16.84 -3.08 0.38
C ILE A 8 16.67 -2.13 1.56
N LYS A 9 17.73 -1.41 1.97
CA LYS A 9 17.66 -0.47 3.10
C LYS A 9 16.61 0.63 2.88
N ASN A 10 16.64 1.29 1.73
CA ASN A 10 15.70 2.38 1.43
C ASN A 10 14.26 1.87 1.30
N GLY A 11 14.10 0.69 0.72
CA GLY A 11 12.82 0.00 0.60
C GLY A 11 12.23 -0.36 1.96
N LEU A 12 13.05 -0.88 2.88
CA LEU A 12 12.64 -1.16 4.25
C LEU A 12 12.18 0.11 4.99
N ILE A 13 12.96 1.19 4.91
CA ILE A 13 12.61 2.45 5.61
C ILE A 13 11.31 3.03 5.07
N SER A 14 11.20 3.19 3.75
CA SER A 14 9.99 3.73 3.11
C SER A 14 8.78 2.82 3.35
N GLY A 15 8.96 1.51 3.25
CA GLY A 15 7.94 0.49 3.49
C GLY A 15 7.43 0.47 4.93
N PHE A 16 8.33 0.61 5.89
CA PHE A 16 7.99 0.63 7.31
C PHE A 16 7.22 1.90 7.70
N ILE A 17 7.63 3.07 7.21
CA ILE A 17 6.89 4.33 7.44
C ILE A 17 5.49 4.22 6.81
N TYR A 18 5.39 3.70 5.58
CA TYR A 18 4.11 3.45 4.94
C TYR A 18 3.23 2.50 5.75
N PHE A 19 3.78 1.39 6.24
CA PHE A 19 3.08 0.42 7.08
C PHE A 19 2.43 1.09 8.30
N ILE A 20 3.18 1.91 9.05
CA ILE A 20 2.67 2.57 10.25
C ILE A 20 1.49 3.49 9.88
N ILE A 21 1.69 4.37 8.91
CA ILE A 21 0.67 5.36 8.52
C ILE A 21 -0.56 4.67 7.96
N SER A 22 -0.37 3.70 7.07
CA SER A 22 -1.47 2.95 6.45
C SER A 22 -2.24 2.14 7.50
N SER A 23 -1.57 1.55 8.50
CA SER A 23 -2.24 0.80 9.56
C SER A 23 -3.13 1.70 10.41
N ILE A 24 -2.69 2.91 10.74
CA ILE A 24 -3.50 3.89 11.48
C ILE A 24 -4.73 4.30 10.67
N VAL A 25 -4.54 4.62 9.38
CA VAL A 25 -5.63 5.02 8.47
C VAL A 25 -6.65 3.88 8.33
N ASN A 26 -6.20 2.66 8.07
CA ASN A 26 -7.08 1.52 7.89
C ASN A 26 -7.79 1.10 9.18
N PHE A 27 -7.12 1.17 10.33
CA PHE A 27 -7.75 0.99 11.63
C PHE A 27 -8.91 1.98 11.84
N ALA A 28 -8.68 3.26 11.55
CA ALA A 28 -9.72 4.28 11.66
C ALA A 28 -10.92 3.99 10.74
N ILE A 29 -10.67 3.55 9.50
CA ILE A 29 -11.74 3.18 8.54
C ILE A 29 -12.54 1.99 9.06
N ILE A 30 -11.88 0.93 9.54
CA ILE A 30 -12.58 -0.25 10.07
C ILE A 30 -13.49 0.12 11.25
N ILE A 31 -13.01 0.95 12.18
CA ILE A 31 -13.81 1.37 13.34
C ILE A 31 -15.01 2.22 12.93
N VAL A 32 -14.84 3.13 11.97
CA VAL A 32 -15.93 4.01 11.50
C VAL A 32 -17.00 3.23 10.75
N PHE A 33 -16.62 2.19 10.00
CA PHE A 33 -17.53 1.43 9.14
C PHE A 33 -17.79 0.01 9.63
N ILE A 34 -17.62 -0.25 10.93
CA ILE A 34 -17.70 -1.62 11.46
C ILE A 34 -19.06 -2.29 11.19
N ASP A 35 -20.14 -1.52 11.30
CA ASP A 35 -21.50 -2.04 11.07
C ASP A 35 -21.69 -2.50 9.62
N GLU A 36 -21.26 -1.69 8.64
CA GLU A 36 -21.30 -2.05 7.21
C GLU A 36 -20.50 -3.31 6.90
N ILE A 37 -19.31 -3.44 7.50
CA ILE A 37 -18.44 -4.60 7.30
C ILE A 37 -19.13 -5.86 7.84
N VAL A 38 -19.62 -5.78 9.08
CA VAL A 38 -20.25 -6.91 9.75
C VAL A 38 -21.51 -7.39 9.01
N ASP A 39 -22.33 -6.46 8.53
CA ASP A 39 -23.52 -6.76 7.74
C ASP A 39 -23.15 -7.38 6.39
N ALA A 40 -22.13 -6.86 5.71
CA ALA A 40 -21.67 -7.39 4.43
C ALA A 40 -21.12 -8.82 4.53
N PHE A 41 -20.50 -9.17 5.66
CA PHE A 41 -20.03 -10.53 5.94
C PHE A 41 -21.06 -11.42 6.66
N GLY A 42 -22.24 -10.89 7.00
CA GLY A 42 -23.31 -11.64 7.67
C GLY A 42 -22.92 -12.20 9.04
N ILE A 43 -22.05 -11.50 9.78
CA ILE A 43 -21.54 -11.96 11.07
C ILE A 43 -22.65 -11.83 12.12
N LYS A 44 -22.79 -12.82 13.02
CA LYS A 44 -23.77 -12.75 14.12
C LYS A 44 -23.20 -11.96 15.31
N PRO A 45 -24.03 -11.25 16.10
CA PRO A 45 -23.60 -10.44 17.25
C PRO A 45 -22.63 -11.14 18.21
N ALA A 46 -22.85 -12.43 18.47
CA ALA A 46 -22.01 -13.24 19.36
C ALA A 46 -20.54 -13.36 18.91
N TYR A 47 -20.25 -13.13 17.62
CA TYR A 47 -18.91 -13.27 17.04
C TYR A 47 -18.23 -11.93 16.73
N TYR A 48 -18.87 -10.78 17.01
CA TYR A 48 -18.37 -9.46 16.61
C TYR A 48 -16.96 -9.17 17.14
N SER A 49 -16.72 -9.44 18.43
CA SER A 49 -15.41 -9.17 19.04
C SER A 49 -14.28 -10.01 18.43
N ILE A 50 -14.55 -11.27 18.10
CA ILE A 50 -13.57 -12.19 17.51
C ILE A 50 -13.30 -11.75 16.06
N PHE A 51 -14.37 -11.52 15.30
CA PHE A 51 -14.29 -11.06 13.92
C PHE A 51 -13.52 -9.74 13.78
N LEU A 52 -13.81 -8.74 14.63
CA LEU A 52 -13.10 -7.46 14.62
C LEU A 52 -11.60 -7.64 14.91
N THR A 53 -11.26 -8.50 15.87
CA THR A 53 -9.85 -8.78 16.21
C THR A 53 -9.13 -9.43 15.02
N GLU A 54 -9.72 -10.48 14.44
CA GLU A 54 -9.13 -11.17 13.28
C GLU A 54 -8.99 -10.24 12.06
N LEU A 55 -9.98 -9.37 11.83
CA LEU A 55 -9.96 -8.40 10.75
C LEU A 55 -8.82 -7.38 10.92
N ILE A 56 -8.67 -6.81 12.11
CA ILE A 56 -7.60 -5.84 12.42
C ILE A 56 -6.23 -6.51 12.32
N ASP A 57 -6.04 -7.67 12.95
CA ASP A 57 -4.78 -8.41 12.90
C ASP A 57 -4.40 -8.81 11.47
N GLY A 58 -5.39 -9.27 10.70
CA GLY A 58 -5.24 -9.58 9.28
C GLY A 58 -4.79 -8.36 8.47
N GLN A 59 -5.44 -7.22 8.67
CA GLN A 59 -5.11 -5.97 7.99
C GLN A 59 -3.70 -5.47 8.33
N ILE A 60 -3.34 -5.41 9.61
CA ILE A 60 -2.01 -4.98 10.06
C ILE A 60 -0.93 -5.88 9.47
N ARG A 61 -1.13 -7.20 9.50
CA ARG A 61 -0.19 -8.17 8.92
C ARG A 61 -0.04 -7.98 7.41
N SER A 62 -1.14 -7.84 6.68
CA SER A 62 -1.13 -7.62 5.23
C SER A 62 -0.41 -6.31 4.88
N LEU A 63 -0.69 -5.21 5.58
CA LEU A 63 -0.04 -3.93 5.35
C LEU A 63 1.45 -3.95 5.67
N PHE A 64 1.86 -4.71 6.70
CA PHE A 64 3.27 -4.93 7.00
C PHE A 64 3.98 -5.64 5.85
N ILE A 65 3.41 -6.75 5.37
CA ILE A 65 3.95 -7.51 4.23
C ILE A 65 4.02 -6.61 3.00
N ILE A 66 2.94 -5.89 2.69
CA ILE A 66 2.88 -5.00 1.54
C ILE A 66 3.97 -3.93 1.64
N GLY A 67 4.07 -3.24 2.77
CA GLY A 67 5.05 -2.18 2.98
C GLY A 67 6.48 -2.68 2.83
N ILE A 68 6.83 -3.75 3.54
CA ILE A 68 8.20 -4.30 3.54
C ILE A 68 8.57 -4.91 2.18
N VAL A 69 7.73 -5.81 1.65
CA VAL A 69 8.03 -6.57 0.43
C VAL A 69 8.02 -5.64 -0.78
N PHE A 70 6.95 -4.87 -0.99
CA PHE A 70 6.90 -3.97 -2.14
C PHE A 70 7.84 -2.77 -1.98
N GLY A 71 8.15 -2.34 -0.76
CA GLY A 71 9.15 -1.30 -0.51
C GLY A 71 10.53 -1.70 -1.04
N ILE A 72 10.95 -2.93 -0.72
CA ILE A 72 12.21 -3.52 -1.22
C ILE A 72 12.14 -3.69 -2.74
N ILE A 73 11.09 -4.35 -3.26
CA ILE A 73 10.95 -4.64 -4.69
C ILE A 73 10.98 -3.34 -5.50
N PHE A 74 10.17 -2.35 -5.14
CA PHE A 74 10.09 -1.08 -5.85
C PHE A 74 11.40 -0.29 -5.75
N SER A 75 12.07 -0.29 -4.60
CA SER A 75 13.38 0.37 -4.49
C SER A 75 14.44 -0.30 -5.36
N ILE A 76 14.46 -1.64 -5.45
CA ILE A 76 15.37 -2.36 -6.34
C ILE A 76 15.04 -2.08 -7.81
N LEU A 77 13.75 -2.07 -8.19
CA LEU A 77 13.31 -1.73 -9.55
C LEU A 77 13.76 -0.31 -9.93
N LEU A 78 13.59 0.66 -9.03
CA LEU A 78 13.99 2.05 -9.27
C LEU A 78 15.50 2.22 -9.35
N LEU A 79 16.29 1.43 -8.61
CA LEU A 79 17.75 1.55 -8.65
C LEU A 79 18.39 0.78 -9.81
N LYS A 80 17.94 -0.44 -10.09
CA LYS A 80 18.57 -1.35 -11.07
C LYS A 80 17.88 -1.31 -12.43
N TYR A 81 16.55 -1.19 -12.44
CA TYR A 81 15.73 -1.29 -13.64
C TYR A 81 15.04 0.02 -14.02
N TYR A 82 15.55 1.17 -13.53
CA TYR A 82 14.98 2.51 -13.72
C TYR A 82 14.51 2.80 -15.15
N LYS A 83 15.31 2.42 -16.16
CA LYS A 83 15.01 2.66 -17.59
C LYS A 83 13.77 1.91 -18.08
N HIS A 84 13.44 0.77 -17.47
CA HIS A 84 12.32 -0.08 -17.86
C HIS A 84 11.01 0.29 -17.15
N VAL A 85 11.09 1.00 -16.01
CA VAL A 85 9.89 1.46 -15.30
C VAL A 85 9.22 2.58 -16.12
N PRO A 86 7.93 2.49 -16.46
CA PRO A 86 7.23 3.55 -17.18
C PRO A 86 7.26 4.91 -16.46
N GLY A 87 7.45 5.99 -17.22
CA GLY A 87 7.48 7.36 -16.72
C GLY A 87 8.72 8.14 -17.17
N LYS A 88 8.56 9.46 -17.33
CA LYS A 88 9.62 10.36 -17.81
C LYS A 88 10.64 10.70 -16.73
N ASP A 89 10.18 10.90 -15.50
CA ASP A 89 10.98 11.24 -14.34
C ASP A 89 10.79 10.24 -13.19
N MET A 90 11.60 10.38 -12.15
CA MET A 90 11.57 9.47 -11.01
C MET A 90 10.23 9.52 -10.27
N ILE A 91 9.61 10.71 -10.19
CA ILE A 91 8.31 10.91 -9.54
C ILE A 91 7.22 10.14 -10.28
N SER A 92 7.18 10.25 -11.61
CA SER A 92 6.22 9.53 -12.45
C SER A 92 6.42 8.02 -12.33
N LYS A 93 7.66 7.55 -12.31
CA LYS A 93 7.99 6.13 -12.14
C LYS A 93 7.56 5.59 -10.77
N THR A 94 7.82 6.34 -9.70
CA THR A 94 7.36 5.95 -8.35
C THR A 94 5.84 5.94 -8.27
N ASN A 95 5.17 6.96 -8.84
CA ASN A 95 3.71 7.04 -8.86
C ASN A 95 3.11 5.87 -9.65
N PHE A 96 3.68 5.52 -10.80
CA PHE A 96 3.23 4.39 -11.60
C PHE A 96 3.26 3.07 -10.80
N LEU A 97 4.38 2.78 -10.12
CA LEU A 97 4.52 1.55 -9.33
C LEU A 97 3.49 1.48 -8.18
N VAL A 98 3.31 2.56 -7.43
CA VAL A 98 2.37 2.57 -6.30
C VAL A 98 0.90 2.62 -6.73
N LEU A 99 0.60 3.22 -7.90
CA LEU A 99 -0.75 3.20 -8.45
C LEU A 99 -1.14 1.81 -8.96
N ILE A 100 -0.20 1.05 -9.53
CA ILE A 100 -0.43 -0.37 -9.84
C ILE A 100 -0.73 -1.14 -8.56
N LEU A 101 0.11 -0.99 -7.53
CA LEU A 101 -0.10 -1.65 -6.25
C LEU A 101 -1.49 -1.30 -5.69
N TRP A 102 -1.85 -0.03 -5.70
CA TRP A 102 -3.14 0.43 -5.21
C TRP A 102 -4.31 -0.17 -5.98
N PHE A 103 -4.22 -0.18 -7.31
CA PHE A 103 -5.27 -0.72 -8.16
C PHE A 103 -5.53 -2.21 -7.89
N PHE A 104 -4.49 -3.02 -7.75
CA PHE A 104 -4.67 -4.46 -7.48
C PHE A 104 -5.06 -4.75 -6.03
N VAL A 105 -4.41 -4.10 -5.06
CA VAL A 105 -4.53 -4.46 -3.65
C VAL A 105 -5.70 -3.76 -2.95
N PHE A 106 -6.03 -2.53 -3.33
CA PHE A 106 -7.03 -1.72 -2.63
C PHE A 106 -8.32 -1.50 -3.44
N LEU A 107 -8.35 -1.85 -4.73
CA LEU A 107 -9.57 -1.84 -5.53
C LEU A 107 -10.04 -3.24 -5.91
N ILE A 108 -9.19 -4.02 -6.60
CA ILE A 108 -9.59 -5.33 -7.14
C ILE A 108 -9.77 -6.37 -6.03
N LEU A 109 -8.75 -6.56 -5.19
CA LEU A 109 -8.80 -7.60 -4.16
C LEU A 109 -9.98 -7.41 -3.19
N PRO A 110 -10.24 -6.21 -2.62
CA PRO A 110 -11.35 -6.04 -1.70
C PRO A 110 -12.71 -6.17 -2.40
N ALA A 111 -12.83 -5.74 -3.66
CA ALA A 111 -14.06 -5.94 -4.41
C ALA A 111 -14.35 -7.43 -4.65
N TYR A 112 -13.30 -8.21 -4.92
CA TYR A 112 -13.41 -9.66 -5.04
C TYR A 112 -13.79 -10.33 -3.71
N GLU A 113 -13.15 -9.92 -2.60
CA GLU A 113 -13.41 -10.48 -1.26
C GLU A 113 -14.84 -10.15 -0.77
N LEU A 114 -15.32 -8.93 -1.02
CA LEU A 114 -16.68 -8.52 -0.66
C LEU A 114 -17.74 -9.18 -1.55
N GLY A 115 -17.42 -9.52 -2.81
CA GLY A 115 -18.36 -10.13 -3.74
C GLY A 115 -19.66 -9.34 -3.85
N THR A 116 -20.81 -9.99 -3.60
CA THR A 116 -22.13 -9.33 -3.58
C THR A 116 -22.33 -8.41 -2.38
N GLY A 117 -21.55 -8.59 -1.29
CA GLY A 117 -21.57 -7.74 -0.10
C GLY A 117 -21.04 -6.32 -0.34
N ILE A 118 -20.42 -6.06 -1.49
CA ILE A 118 -19.95 -4.71 -1.86
C ILE A 118 -21.07 -3.67 -1.92
N ILE A 119 -22.30 -4.08 -2.22
CA ILE A 119 -23.46 -3.17 -2.25
C ILE A 119 -23.83 -2.73 -0.82
N ILE A 120 -23.66 -3.63 0.15
CA ILE A 120 -23.95 -3.38 1.58
C ILE A 120 -22.83 -2.52 2.17
N ALA A 121 -21.57 -2.85 1.88
CA ALA A 121 -20.39 -2.13 2.36
C ALA A 121 -19.86 -1.09 1.35
N LEU A 122 -20.74 -0.40 0.62
CA LEU A 122 -20.34 0.48 -0.48
C LEU A 122 -19.54 1.69 0.03
N TYR A 123 -19.96 2.30 1.14
CA TYR A 123 -19.28 3.47 1.67
C TYR A 123 -17.95 3.08 2.31
N TYR A 124 -17.91 1.94 3.02
CA TYR A 124 -16.65 1.33 3.44
C TYR A 124 -15.69 1.13 2.26
N TYR A 125 -16.14 0.48 1.18
CA TYR A 125 -15.30 0.19 0.02
C TYR A 125 -14.73 1.46 -0.63
N ILE A 126 -15.57 2.48 -0.83
CA ILE A 126 -15.14 3.76 -1.41
C ILE A 126 -14.17 4.48 -0.48
N ALA A 127 -14.48 4.60 0.81
CA ALA A 127 -13.62 5.25 1.79
C ALA A 127 -12.26 4.53 1.90
N TYR A 128 -12.27 3.21 1.92
CA TYR A 128 -11.09 2.36 1.91
C TYR A 128 -10.23 2.59 0.66
N ALA A 129 -10.83 2.58 -0.53
CA ALA A 129 -10.12 2.80 -1.78
C ALA A 129 -9.51 4.21 -1.87
N VAL A 130 -10.28 5.24 -1.49
CA VAL A 130 -9.85 6.65 -1.55
C VAL A 130 -8.75 6.94 -0.52
N ALA A 131 -8.91 6.48 0.71
CA ALA A 131 -7.89 6.69 1.74
C ALA A 131 -6.58 5.99 1.36
N ASN A 132 -6.66 4.74 0.86
CA ASN A 132 -5.49 4.00 0.43
C ASN A 132 -4.86 4.54 -0.87
N PHE A 133 -5.60 5.31 -1.67
CA PHE A 133 -5.02 6.06 -2.79
C PHE A 133 -4.01 7.09 -2.28
N PHE A 134 -4.38 7.87 -1.26
CA PHE A 134 -3.48 8.86 -0.67
C PHE A 134 -2.29 8.23 0.06
N THR A 135 -2.49 7.13 0.79
CA THR A 135 -1.37 6.41 1.43
C THR A 135 -0.43 5.78 0.41
N ALA A 136 -0.94 5.27 -0.72
CA ALA A 136 -0.12 4.79 -1.82
C ALA A 136 0.70 5.91 -2.47
N LEU A 137 0.11 7.09 -2.69
CA LEU A 137 0.86 8.25 -3.18
C LEU A 137 1.94 8.70 -2.19
N LEU A 138 1.64 8.70 -0.89
CA LEU A 138 2.63 8.94 0.15
C LEU A 138 3.78 7.93 0.09
N PHE A 139 3.47 6.65 -0.12
CA PHE A 139 4.49 5.63 -0.29
C PHE A 139 5.39 5.91 -1.50
N GLY A 140 4.81 6.33 -2.63
CA GLY A 140 5.55 6.75 -3.81
C GLY A 140 6.49 7.92 -3.51
N ARG A 141 6.04 8.91 -2.72
CA ARG A 141 6.87 10.03 -2.25
C ARG A 141 8.01 9.58 -1.34
N LEU A 142 7.77 8.64 -0.42
CA LEU A 142 8.81 8.08 0.44
C LEU A 142 9.86 7.35 -0.42
N LEU A 143 9.45 6.48 -1.34
CA LEU A 143 10.34 5.79 -2.28
C LEU A 143 11.18 6.79 -3.08
N PHE A 144 10.58 7.89 -3.56
CA PHE A 144 11.31 8.97 -4.21
C PHE A 144 12.36 9.60 -3.29
N ILE A 145 11.96 10.05 -2.09
CA ILE A 145 12.84 10.75 -1.14
C ILE A 145 14.07 9.92 -0.79
N PHE A 146 13.88 8.62 -0.50
CA PHE A 146 14.98 7.77 -0.07
C PHE A 146 15.85 7.27 -1.23
N ASN A 147 15.33 7.18 -2.46
CA ASN A 147 16.10 6.70 -3.60
C ASN A 147 16.66 7.81 -4.52
N LYS A 148 16.22 9.07 -4.41
CA LYS A 148 16.61 10.16 -5.34
C LYS A 148 18.12 10.42 -5.39
N LYS A 149 18.81 10.31 -4.25
CA LYS A 149 20.26 10.57 -4.15
C LYS A 149 21.08 9.60 -5.01
N PHE A 150 20.61 8.37 -5.19
CA PHE A 150 21.36 7.32 -5.89
C PHE A 150 21.12 7.32 -7.41
N ILE A 151 20.13 8.07 -7.88
CA ILE A 151 19.79 8.18 -9.30
C ILE A 151 20.42 9.43 -9.91
N ALA A 152 20.57 10.52 -9.14
CA ALA A 152 21.33 11.70 -9.55
C ALA A 152 22.80 11.36 -9.90
N ASP A 153 23.41 10.42 -9.16
CA ASP A 153 24.75 9.91 -9.49
C ASP A 153 24.82 9.11 -10.80
N LYS A 154 23.68 8.72 -11.38
CA LYS A 154 23.61 7.98 -12.66
C LYS A 154 23.37 8.88 -13.87
N SER A 155 22.74 10.05 -13.70
CA SER A 155 22.52 10.99 -14.82
C SER A 155 23.79 11.77 -15.19
N ASN A 156 24.77 11.84 -14.29
CA ASN A 156 26.04 12.55 -14.53
C ASN A 156 27.14 11.64 -15.13
N HIS A 157 26.85 10.36 -15.37
CA HIS A 157 27.76 9.38 -15.96
C HIS A 157 27.17 8.71 -17.21
N GLN A 158 26.26 9.39 -17.89
CA GLN A 158 25.83 9.12 -19.27
C GLN A 158 26.11 10.35 -20.12
#